data_AF-A0A9J6DUS3-F1
#
_entry.id   AF-A0A9J6DUS3-F1
#
_cell.length_a   1.000
_cell.length_b   1.000
_cell.length_c   1.000
_cell.angle_alpha   90.00
_cell.angle_beta   90.00
_cell.angle_gamma   90.00
#
_symmetry.space_group_name_H-M   'P 1'
#
loop_
_entity.id
_entity.type
_entity.pdbx_description
1 polymer ?
#
loop_
_entity_poly.entity_id
_entity_poly.type
_entity_poly.pdbx_seq_one_letter_code
_entity_poly.pdbx_strand_id
1 'polypeptide(L)'
;MSCRQRAKETEADGVIHDFVRALAYSGISMHQADGPLGDFARKYCKAAKIMPTGQRLRLKYLKEAFDKDMEKIRDDMRDVKVSVIVDESPDITGVPTINTLLCYYSQKNVKKHVVLVDVDRFRLKAVRLKGSKSCM
;
A
#
# COMPACT_ATOMS: atom_id res chain seq x y z
N MET A 1 -4.75 29.97 18.29
CA MET A 1 -4.17 28.66 18.67
C MET A 1 -3.45 28.81 20.00
N SER A 2 -3.96 28.20 21.07
CA SER A 2 -3.40 28.32 22.43
C SER A 2 -2.11 27.50 22.56
N CYS A 3 -1.13 27.95 23.36
CA CYS A 3 0.12 27.23 23.63
C CYS A 3 -0.12 25.78 24.15
N ARG A 4 -1.25 25.56 24.83
CA ARG A 4 -1.68 24.23 25.33
C ARG A 4 -2.16 23.29 24.23
N GLN A 5 -2.70 23.82 23.12
CA GLN A 5 -3.08 23.01 21.95
C GLN A 5 -1.85 22.58 21.15
N ARG A 6 -0.88 23.47 20.96
CA ARG A 6 0.38 23.13 20.28
C ARG A 6 1.13 22.00 21.00
N ALA A 7 1.25 22.06 22.32
CA ALA A 7 1.94 21.02 23.10
C ALA A 7 1.28 19.63 22.96
N LYS A 8 -0.06 19.57 22.96
CA LYS A 8 -0.81 18.33 22.74
C LYS A 8 -0.68 17.79 21.31
N GLU A 9 -0.59 18.68 20.32
CA GLU A 9 -0.33 18.29 18.93
C GLU A 9 1.08 17.71 18.78
N THR A 10 2.10 18.30 19.45
CA THR A 10 3.48 17.80 19.40
C THR A 10 3.63 16.43 20.09
N GLU A 11 2.96 16.23 21.22
CA GLU A 11 2.94 14.94 21.93
C GLU A 11 2.21 13.85 21.10
N ALA A 12 1.08 14.20 20.47
CA ALA A 12 0.36 13.29 19.58
C ALA A 12 1.18 12.93 18.33
N ASP A 13 1.88 13.89 17.72
CA ASP A 13 2.75 13.65 16.57
C ASP A 13 3.93 12.73 16.95
N GLY A 14 4.51 12.87 18.15
CA GLY A 14 5.56 11.96 18.65
C GLY A 14 5.10 10.50 18.75
N VAL A 15 3.91 10.29 19.33
CA VAL A 15 3.32 8.95 19.47
C VAL A 15 2.99 8.33 18.10
N ILE A 16 2.55 9.15 17.13
CA ILE A 16 2.31 8.70 15.75
C ILE A 16 3.63 8.25 15.10
N HIS A 17 4.72 9.00 15.28
CA HIS A 17 6.03 8.64 14.73
C HIS A 17 6.56 7.33 15.31
N ASP A 18 6.44 7.09 16.61
CA ASP A 18 6.91 5.86 17.24
C ASP A 18 6.12 4.64 16.77
N PHE A 19 4.81 4.78 16.57
CA PHE A 19 3.98 3.70 16.04
C PHE A 19 4.27 3.42 14.57
N VAL A 20 4.38 4.44 13.71
CA VAL A 20 4.77 4.27 12.30
C VAL A 20 6.14 3.59 12.20
N ARG A 21 7.07 3.96 13.08
CA ARG A 21 8.38 3.30 13.19
C ARG A 21 8.25 1.83 13.61
N ALA A 22 7.39 1.51 14.57
CA ALA A 22 7.13 0.13 14.99
C ALA A 22 6.52 -0.72 13.86
N LEU A 23 5.56 -0.16 13.09
CA LEU A 23 5.02 -0.82 11.91
C LEU A 23 6.10 -1.10 10.87
N ALA A 24 6.94 -0.09 10.58
CA ALA A 24 8.02 -0.22 9.61
C ALA A 24 9.04 -1.29 10.05
N TYR A 25 9.44 -1.32 11.32
CA TYR A 25 10.33 -2.35 11.85
C TYR A 25 9.71 -3.75 11.83
N SER A 26 8.40 -3.84 12.00
CA SER A 26 7.67 -5.11 11.98
C SER A 26 7.30 -5.57 10.57
N GLY A 27 7.64 -4.79 9.53
CA GLY A 27 7.25 -5.07 8.15
C GLY A 27 5.73 -5.02 7.90
N ILE A 28 4.96 -4.40 8.80
CA ILE A 28 3.51 -4.28 8.68
C ILE A 28 3.20 -3.10 7.77
N SER A 29 2.48 -3.35 6.67
CA SER A 29 2.10 -2.29 5.76
C SER A 29 1.06 -1.37 6.40
N MET A 30 1.01 -0.10 5.98
CA MET A 30 -0.02 0.82 6.48
C MET A 30 -1.45 0.38 6.13
N HIS A 31 -1.62 -0.37 5.03
CA HIS A 31 -2.92 -0.95 4.67
C HIS A 31 -3.32 -2.04 5.68
N GLN A 32 -2.39 -2.91 6.08
CA GLN A 32 -2.62 -3.91 7.13
C GLN A 32 -2.91 -3.24 8.49
N ALA A 33 -2.24 -2.13 8.80
CA ALA A 33 -2.49 -1.32 9.98
C ALA A 33 -3.80 -0.52 9.93
N ASP A 34 -4.43 -0.38 8.75
CA ASP A 34 -5.78 0.15 8.60
C ASP A 34 -6.85 -0.93 8.73
N GLY A 35 -6.51 -2.18 8.39
CA GLY A 35 -7.38 -3.35 8.46
C GLY A 35 -7.57 -3.96 9.86
N PRO A 36 -7.89 -5.27 9.95
CA PRO A 36 -8.24 -5.92 11.22
C PRO A 36 -7.17 -5.81 12.32
N LEU A 37 -5.89 -5.79 11.94
CA LEU A 37 -4.78 -5.59 12.87
C LEU A 37 -4.79 -4.16 13.45
N GLY A 38 -5.13 -3.18 12.63
CA GLY A 38 -5.41 -1.81 13.05
C GLY A 38 -6.57 -1.71 14.02
N ASP A 39 -7.68 -2.39 13.74
CA ASP A 39 -8.84 -2.41 14.62
C ASP A 39 -8.53 -3.06 15.96
N PHE A 40 -7.77 -4.15 15.95
CA PHE A 40 -7.25 -4.77 17.16
C PHE A 40 -6.38 -3.80 17.96
N ALA A 41 -5.42 -3.13 17.31
CA ALA A 41 -4.57 -2.14 17.96
C ALA A 41 -5.38 -0.97 18.52
N ARG A 42 -6.35 -0.42 17.78
CA ARG A 42 -7.25 0.67 18.24
C ARG A 42 -8.12 0.25 19.42
N LYS A 43 -8.52 -1.01 19.49
CA LYS A 43 -9.34 -1.56 20.58
C LYS A 43 -8.55 -1.63 21.89
N TYR A 44 -7.30 -2.08 21.85
CA TYR A 44 -6.52 -2.37 23.06
C TYR A 44 -5.44 -1.33 23.41
N CYS A 45 -4.93 -0.58 22.43
CA CYS A 45 -3.91 0.45 22.65
C CYS A 45 -4.53 1.85 22.61
N LYS A 46 -4.47 2.59 23.74
CA LYS A 46 -4.94 3.99 23.81
C LYS A 46 -4.22 4.90 22.80
N ALA A 47 -2.92 4.69 22.59
CA ALA A 47 -2.13 5.42 21.60
C ALA A 47 -2.61 5.20 20.15
N ALA A 48 -3.13 4.02 19.84
CA ALA A 48 -3.65 3.72 18.51
C ALA A 48 -5.02 4.38 18.23
N LYS A 49 -5.77 4.83 19.26
CA LYS A 49 -7.06 5.50 19.04
C LYS A 49 -6.95 6.87 18.38
N ILE A 50 -5.82 7.55 18.58
CA ILE A 50 -5.53 8.85 17.98
C ILE A 50 -4.78 8.71 16.65
N MET A 51 -4.49 7.47 16.22
CA MET A 51 -3.77 7.22 14.98
C MET A 51 -4.58 7.71 13.77
N PRO A 52 -3.96 8.48 12.87
CA PRO A 52 -4.51 8.69 11.55
C PRO A 52 -4.54 7.35 10.81
N THR A 53 -5.55 7.16 9.95
CA THR A 53 -5.53 6.05 8.98
C THR A 53 -4.28 6.14 8.10
N GLY A 54 -3.82 5.03 7.55
CA GLY A 54 -2.77 4.95 6.55
C GLY A 54 -3.00 5.90 5.38
N GLN A 55 -4.26 6.07 4.95
CA GLN A 55 -4.62 7.10 3.96
C GLN A 55 -4.34 8.53 4.47
N ARG A 56 -4.68 8.84 5.72
CA ARG A 56 -4.43 10.16 6.32
C ARG A 56 -2.94 10.39 6.61
N LEU A 57 -2.21 9.36 7.00
CA LEU A 57 -0.74 9.36 7.13
C LEU A 57 -0.08 9.67 5.80
N ARG A 58 -0.49 8.95 4.74
CA ARG A 58 -0.03 9.21 3.37
C ARG A 58 -0.30 10.66 2.95
N LEU A 59 -1.53 11.14 3.12
CA LEU A 59 -1.91 12.44 2.57
C LEU A 59 -1.37 13.64 3.38
N LYS A 60 -1.24 13.51 4.71
CA LYS A 60 -0.87 14.61 5.58
C LYS A 60 0.63 14.65 5.90
N TYR A 61 1.25 13.48 6.10
CA TYR A 61 2.60 13.40 6.66
C TYR A 61 3.64 12.85 5.68
N LEU A 62 3.24 11.97 4.75
CA LEU A 62 4.17 11.23 3.90
C LEU A 62 3.97 11.48 2.40
N LYS A 63 3.16 12.48 2.01
CA LYS A 63 2.73 12.67 0.63
C LYS A 63 3.90 12.80 -0.33
N GLU A 64 4.85 13.69 -0.01
CA GLU A 64 6.03 13.92 -0.85
C GLU A 64 6.93 12.68 -0.97
N ALA A 65 7.09 11.91 0.11
CA ALA A 65 7.89 10.69 0.10
C ALA A 65 7.24 9.62 -0.79
N PHE A 66 5.93 9.41 -0.63
CA PHE A 66 5.16 8.48 -1.46
C PHE A 66 5.15 8.88 -2.94
N ASP A 67 4.91 10.15 -3.23
CA ASP A 67 4.85 10.64 -4.62
C ASP A 67 6.22 10.49 -5.31
N LYS A 68 7.32 10.84 -4.61
CA LYS A 68 8.69 10.62 -5.10
C LYS A 68 9.01 9.15 -5.36
N ASP A 69 8.62 8.26 -4.46
CA ASP A 69 8.90 6.82 -4.63
C ASP A 69 8.04 6.22 -5.75
N MET A 70 6.80 6.68 -5.93
CA MET A 70 5.98 6.29 -7.07
C MET A 70 6.53 6.81 -8.41
N GLU A 71 7.05 8.04 -8.46
CA GLU A 71 7.74 8.57 -9.63
C GLU A 71 8.97 7.73 -9.99
N LYS A 72 9.81 7.39 -8.99
CA LYS A 72 10.97 6.52 -9.21
C LYS A 72 10.57 5.15 -9.75
N ILE A 73 9.55 4.51 -9.17
CA ILE A 73 9.06 3.20 -9.64
C ILE A 73 8.56 3.32 -11.08
N ARG A 74 7.79 4.36 -11.41
CA ARG A 74 7.30 4.61 -12.78
C ARG A 74 8.43 4.83 -13.77
N ASP A 75 9.42 5.63 -13.41
CA ASP A 75 10.58 5.89 -14.26
C ASP A 75 11.46 4.65 -14.44
N ASP A 76 11.62 3.85 -13.39
CA ASP A 76 12.35 2.58 -13.48
C ASP A 76 11.62 1.54 -14.34
N MET A 77 10.29 1.63 -14.42
CA MET A 77 9.44 0.73 -15.19
C MET A 77 9.18 1.17 -16.65
N ARG A 78 9.46 2.43 -17.00
CA ARG A 78 9.04 3.06 -18.27
C ARG A 78 9.50 2.30 -19.51
N ASP A 79 10.77 1.88 -19.51
CA ASP A 79 11.44 1.32 -20.69
C ASP A 79 12.00 -0.09 -20.42
N VAL A 80 11.44 -0.80 -19.44
CA VAL A 80 11.86 -2.16 -19.07
C VAL A 80 10.74 -3.15 -19.28
N LYS A 81 11.11 -4.40 -19.57
CA LYS A 81 10.14 -5.50 -19.62
C LYS A 81 9.65 -5.79 -18.20
N VAL A 82 8.33 -5.67 -18.02
CA VAL A 82 7.64 -5.98 -16.77
C VAL A 82 6.93 -7.32 -16.92
N SER A 83 7.14 -8.21 -15.97
CA SER A 83 6.39 -9.44 -15.81
C SER A 83 5.37 -9.24 -14.69
N VAL A 84 4.11 -9.61 -14.96
CA VAL A 84 3.05 -9.64 -13.95
C VAL A 84 2.86 -11.09 -13.56
N ILE A 85 2.95 -11.38 -12.27
CA ILE A 85 2.67 -12.71 -11.71
C ILE A 85 1.41 -12.57 -10.89
N VAL A 86 0.41 -13.37 -11.24
CA VAL A 86 -0.82 -13.51 -10.48
C VAL A 86 -0.74 -14.85 -9.78
N ASP A 87 -0.71 -14.81 -8.47
CA ASP A 87 -0.70 -15.99 -7.61
C ASP A 87 -2.04 -16.09 -6.88
N GLU A 88 -2.81 -17.11 -7.23
CA GLU A 88 -4.08 -17.43 -6.59
C GLU A 88 -3.81 -18.51 -5.54
N SER A 89 -3.56 -18.07 -4.32
CA SER A 89 -3.24 -18.93 -3.20
C SER A 89 -4.12 -18.61 -1.99
N PRO A 90 -4.55 -19.60 -1.20
CA PRO A 90 -5.25 -19.33 0.04
C PRO A 90 -4.30 -18.65 1.04
N ASP A 91 -4.82 -17.70 1.82
CA ASP A 91 -4.06 -17.10 2.91
C ASP A 91 -3.84 -18.10 4.07
N ILE A 92 -3.15 -17.66 5.12
CA ILE A 92 -2.88 -18.47 6.31
C ILE A 92 -4.15 -18.98 7.02
N THR A 93 -5.33 -18.43 6.69
CA THR A 93 -6.63 -18.82 7.23
C THR A 93 -7.46 -19.67 6.26
N GLY A 94 -6.92 -19.98 5.06
CA GLY A 94 -7.60 -20.76 4.04
C GLY A 94 -8.52 -19.95 3.13
N VAL A 95 -8.53 -18.63 3.23
CA VAL A 95 -9.35 -17.75 2.38
C VAL A 95 -8.65 -17.59 1.03
N PRO A 96 -9.31 -17.83 -0.11
CA PRO A 96 -8.72 -17.60 -1.42
C PRO A 96 -8.27 -16.14 -1.59
N THR A 97 -7.00 -15.93 -1.87
CA THR A 97 -6.43 -14.61 -2.13
C THR A 97 -5.76 -14.55 -3.50
N ILE A 98 -5.80 -13.38 -4.12
CA ILE A 98 -5.12 -13.11 -5.39
C ILE A 98 -3.99 -12.14 -5.11
N ASN A 99 -2.76 -12.66 -5.05
CA ASN A 99 -1.56 -11.87 -4.92
C ASN A 99 -1.07 -11.44 -6.30
N THR A 100 -0.85 -10.14 -6.51
CA THR A 100 -0.27 -9.63 -7.76
C THR A 100 1.13 -9.11 -7.50
N LEU A 101 2.12 -9.68 -8.19
CA LEU A 101 3.50 -9.25 -8.14
C LEU A 101 3.89 -8.63 -9.48
N LEU A 102 4.52 -7.46 -9.42
CA LEU A 102 5.22 -6.86 -10.56
C LEU A 102 6.70 -7.16 -10.45
N CYS A 103 7.25 -7.77 -11.49
CA CYS A 103 8.64 -8.14 -11.58
C CYS A 103 9.30 -7.39 -12.75
N TYR A 104 10.36 -6.64 -12.47
CA TYR A 104 11.12 -5.95 -13.51
C TYR A 104 12.61 -5.96 -13.18
N TYR A 105 13.44 -5.84 -14.20
CA TYR A 105 14.88 -5.68 -14.04
C TYR A 105 15.23 -4.20 -14.12
N SER A 106 15.68 -3.60 -13.02
CA SER A 106 16.13 -2.20 -13.04
C SER A 106 17.49 -2.12 -13.71
N GLN A 107 17.58 -1.40 -14.83
CA GLN A 107 18.85 -1.14 -15.51
C GLN A 107 19.75 -0.21 -14.70
N LYS A 108 19.18 0.70 -13.90
CA LYS A 108 19.92 1.63 -13.03
C LYS A 108 20.64 0.93 -11.90
N ASN A 109 19.94 0.02 -11.22
CA ASN A 109 20.45 -0.70 -10.05
C ASN A 109 21.02 -2.08 -10.39
N VAL A 110 20.98 -2.48 -11.67
CA VAL A 110 21.44 -3.77 -12.20
C VAL A 110 20.93 -4.94 -11.34
N LYS A 111 19.64 -4.89 -10.97
CA LYS A 111 19.02 -5.90 -10.10
C LYS A 111 17.56 -6.15 -10.44
N LYS A 112 17.10 -7.36 -10.14
CA LYS A 112 15.69 -7.74 -10.23
C LYS A 112 14.94 -7.13 -9.05
N HIS A 113 13.83 -6.46 -9.34
CA HIS A 113 12.89 -5.97 -8.37
C HIS A 113 11.60 -6.77 -8.46
N VAL A 114 11.05 -7.13 -7.31
CA VAL A 114 9.73 -7.73 -7.17
C VAL A 114 8.94 -6.85 -6.22
N VAL A 115 7.83 -6.32 -6.72
CA VAL A 115 6.95 -5.41 -5.98
C VAL A 115 5.61 -6.11 -5.83
N LEU A 116 5.18 -6.34 -4.59
CA LEU A 116 3.82 -6.77 -4.30
C LEU A 116 2.90 -5.57 -4.50
N VAL A 117 1.90 -5.73 -5.35
CA VAL A 117 0.93 -4.68 -5.65
C VAL A 117 -0.43 -5.16 -5.19
N ASP A 118 -1.04 -4.32 -4.36
CA ASP A 118 -2.43 -4.49 -4.00
C ASP A 118 -3.30 -4.00 -5.17
N VAL A 119 -4.03 -4.93 -5.80
CA VAL A 119 -4.93 -4.63 -6.92
C VAL A 119 -6.34 -4.49 -6.39
N ASP A 120 -6.53 -3.53 -5.49
CA ASP A 120 -7.85 -3.14 -5.05
C ASP A 120 -8.59 -2.46 -6.21
N ARG A 121 -9.55 -3.20 -6.79
CA ARG A 121 -10.55 -2.82 -7.81
C ARG A 121 -10.14 -3.01 -9.27
N PHE A 122 -10.36 -4.23 -9.78
CA PHE A 122 -10.84 -4.37 -11.16
C PHE A 122 -12.27 -3.83 -11.25
N ARG A 123 -12.46 -2.61 -11.76
CA ARG A 123 -13.70 -2.31 -12.48
C ARG A 123 -13.62 -3.08 -13.80
N LEU A 124 -14.17 -4.29 -13.83
CA LEU A 124 -14.47 -4.99 -15.08
C LEU A 124 -15.41 -4.09 -15.89
N LYS A 125 -14.85 -3.29 -16.80
CA LYS A 125 -15.61 -2.87 -17.98
C LYS A 125 -15.74 -4.13 -18.81
N ALA A 126 -16.90 -4.77 -18.75
CA ALA A 126 -17.24 -5.85 -19.66
C ALA A 126 -17.09 -5.33 -21.10
N VAL A 127 -15.97 -5.68 -21.74
CA VAL A 127 -15.81 -5.50 -23.18
C VAL A 127 -16.61 -6.62 -23.82
N ARG A 128 -17.82 -6.28 -24.26
CA ARG A 128 -18.66 -7.16 -25.09
C ARG A 128 -17.88 -7.41 -26.38
N LEU A 129 -17.24 -8.59 -26.48
CA LEU A 129 -16.74 -9.07 -27.76
C LEU A 129 -17.96 -9.25 -28.68
N LYS A 130 -18.16 -8.31 -29.61
CA LYS A 130 -19.12 -8.49 -30.70
C LYS A 130 -18.57 -9.64 -31.55
N GLY A 131 -19.28 -10.77 -31.51
CA GLY A 131 -18.97 -11.95 -32.30
C GLY A 131 -18.78 -11.59 -33.76
N SER A 132 -17.62 -11.98 -34.28
CA SER A 132 -17.35 -12.05 -35.71
C SER A 132 -18.38 -12.98 -36.34
N LYS A 133 -19.18 -12.47 -37.27
CA LYS A 133 -20.00 -13.31 -38.13
C LYS A 133 -19.05 -14.20 -38.94
N SER A 134 -19.24 -15.51 -38.79
CA SER A 134 -18.62 -16.52 -39.62
C SER A 134 -19.02 -16.28 -41.07
N CYS A 135 -18.04 -16.01 -41.95
CA CYS A 135 -18.22 -16.14 -43.39
C CYS A 135 -17.92 -17.60 -43.74
N MET A 136 -18.97 -18.38 -44.00
CA MET A 136 -19.00 -19.50 -44.94
C MET A 136 -20.43 -19.67 -45.43
#